data_AF-A0A7S3C0U5-F1
#
_entry.id   AF-A0A7S3C0U5-F1
#
_cell.length_a   1.000
_cell.length_b   1.000
_cell.length_c   1.000
_cell.angle_alpha   90.00
_cell.angle_beta   90.00
_cell.angle_gamma   90.00
#
_symmetry.space_group_name_H-M   'P 1'
#
loop_
_entity.id
_entity.type
_entity.pdbx_description
1 polymer ?
#
loop_
_entity_poly.entity_id
_entity_poly.type
_entity_poly.pdbx_seq_one_letter_code
_entity_poly.pdbx_strand_id
1 'polypeptide(L)'
;PPAPPPPPAPPRPRLQAHSGEAVPRSPAMPLYEAVCLVRTHDVARRHLSELVAKFGRTILQGGGVLTDAGLFGVVRSDITGEATYVPQPLAVPIKKGGQRHLHAHLAKMSFVSSPKVLAEVQAVMRAEPKL
;
A
#
# COMPACT_ATOMS: atom_id res chain seq x y z
N PRO A 1 -26.99 41.05 -54.07
CA PRO A 1 -26.35 41.78 -52.95
C PRO A 1 -25.56 40.77 -52.09
N PRO A 2 -24.30 41.04 -51.69
CA PRO A 2 -23.56 40.12 -50.83
C PRO A 2 -24.12 40.16 -49.40
N ALA A 3 -24.10 39.00 -48.74
CA ALA A 3 -24.60 38.84 -47.37
C ALA A 3 -23.70 39.57 -46.35
N PRO A 4 -24.28 40.13 -45.28
CA PRO A 4 -23.50 40.81 -44.25
C PRO A 4 -22.62 39.82 -43.46
N PRO A 5 -21.45 40.26 -42.96
CA PRO A 5 -20.53 39.42 -42.22
C PRO A 5 -21.14 38.99 -40.87
N PRO A 6 -20.73 37.82 -40.34
CA PRO A 6 -21.25 37.31 -39.07
C PRO A 6 -20.79 38.17 -37.88
N PRO A 7 -21.59 38.25 -36.81
CA PRO A 7 -21.24 39.02 -35.62
C PRO A 7 -20.03 38.42 -34.88
N PRO A 8 -19.25 39.24 -34.16
CA PRO A 8 -18.10 38.77 -33.40
C PRO A 8 -18.54 37.82 -32.27
N ALA A 9 -17.81 36.73 -32.11
CA ALA A 9 -18.06 35.74 -31.07
C ALA A 9 -17.93 36.37 -29.66
N PRO A 10 -18.75 35.94 -28.68
CA PRO A 10 -18.68 36.45 -27.32
C PRO A 10 -17.31 36.15 -26.69
N PRO A 11 -16.78 37.06 -25.84
CA PRO A 11 -15.51 36.83 -25.17
C PRO A 11 -15.61 35.59 -24.30
N ARG A 12 -14.72 34.62 -24.53
CA ARG A 12 -14.62 33.42 -23.68
C ARG A 12 -14.31 33.85 -22.25
N PRO A 13 -14.95 33.26 -21.23
CA PRO A 13 -14.60 33.53 -19.84
C PRO A 13 -13.13 33.18 -19.62
N ARG A 14 -12.31 34.20 -19.34
CA ARG A 14 -10.94 34.01 -18.86
C ARG A 14 -11.05 33.27 -17.53
N LEU A 15 -10.49 32.06 -17.47
CA LEU A 15 -10.19 31.40 -16.20
C LEU A 15 -9.38 32.40 -15.37
N GLN A 16 -10.00 32.95 -14.32
CA GLN A 16 -9.29 33.75 -13.34
C GLN A 16 -8.24 32.83 -12.72
N ALA A 17 -6.97 33.14 -12.96
CA ALA A 17 -5.89 32.55 -12.18
C ALA A 17 -6.14 32.97 -10.74
N HIS A 18 -6.62 32.04 -9.92
CA HIS A 18 -6.69 32.23 -8.48
C HIS A 18 -5.31 32.71 -8.03
N SER A 19 -5.26 33.93 -7.50
CA SER A 19 -4.08 34.49 -6.88
C SER A 19 -3.52 33.44 -5.94
N GLY A 20 -2.28 33.01 -6.21
CA GLY A 20 -1.62 31.95 -5.49
C GLY A 20 -1.41 32.36 -4.03
N GLU A 21 -2.41 32.13 -3.20
CA GLU A 21 -2.19 31.88 -1.80
C GLU A 21 -1.23 30.69 -1.77
N ALA A 22 -0.01 30.92 -1.28
CA ALA A 22 0.98 29.87 -1.15
C ALA A 22 0.35 28.81 -0.25
N VAL A 23 -0.19 27.74 -0.86
CA VAL A 23 -0.65 26.56 -0.15
C VAL A 23 0.50 26.21 0.78
N PRO A 24 0.33 26.29 2.12
CA PRO A 24 1.39 25.92 3.03
C PRO A 24 1.83 24.53 2.59
N ARG A 25 3.08 24.41 2.11
CA ARG A 25 3.62 23.14 1.64
C ARG A 25 3.49 22.22 2.83
N SER A 26 2.45 21.39 2.82
CA SER A 26 2.24 20.40 3.87
C SER A 26 3.57 19.66 4.00
N PRO A 27 4.13 19.56 5.22
CA PRO A 27 5.44 18.94 5.40
C PRO A 27 5.43 17.62 4.64
N ALA A 28 6.37 17.44 3.72
CA ALA A 28 6.41 16.28 2.84
C ALA A 28 6.41 15.04 3.74
N MET A 29 5.28 14.33 3.74
CA MET A 29 5.15 13.15 4.59
C MET A 29 6.16 12.11 4.11
N PRO A 30 6.91 11.47 5.03
CA PRO A 30 7.89 10.46 4.66
C PRO A 30 7.23 9.24 4.02
N LEU A 31 7.97 8.62 3.09
CA LEU A 31 7.66 7.31 2.54
C LEU A 31 8.24 6.22 3.46
N TYR A 32 7.40 5.28 3.85
CA TYR A 32 7.76 4.11 4.64
C TYR A 32 7.56 2.82 3.86
N GLU A 33 8.37 1.81 4.19
CA GLU A 33 8.22 0.45 3.70
C GLU A 33 8.17 -0.51 4.89
N ALA A 34 7.08 -1.27 4.99
CA ALA A 34 6.88 -2.29 6.01
C ALA A 34 6.96 -3.67 5.38
N VAL A 35 7.88 -4.50 5.88
CA VAL A 35 8.08 -5.88 5.44
C VAL A 35 7.74 -6.81 6.60
N CYS A 36 6.90 -7.81 6.34
CA CYS A 36 6.43 -8.78 7.32
C CYS A 36 6.81 -10.19 6.88
N LEU A 37 7.39 -10.96 7.80
CA LEU A 37 7.55 -12.40 7.66
C LEU A 37 6.34 -13.07 8.31
N VAL A 38 5.58 -13.84 7.53
CA VAL A 38 4.39 -14.55 8.00
C VAL A 38 4.70 -16.04 8.08
N ARG A 39 4.31 -16.66 9.19
CA ARG A 39 4.48 -18.11 9.41
C ARG A 39 3.73 -18.93 8.35
N THR A 40 4.25 -20.11 8.04
CA THR A 40 3.75 -20.94 6.92
C THR A 40 2.80 -22.07 7.34
N HIS A 41 2.98 -22.62 8.54
CA HIS A 41 2.41 -23.91 8.95
C HIS A 41 0.91 -23.83 9.25
N ASP A 42 0.36 -22.63 9.48
CA ASP A 42 -1.04 -22.43 9.89
C ASP A 42 -1.74 -21.29 9.12
N VAL A 43 -1.18 -20.84 7.98
CA VAL A 43 -1.63 -19.61 7.31
C VAL A 43 -2.15 -19.92 5.91
N ALA A 44 -3.47 -20.09 5.81
CA ALA A 44 -4.15 -20.13 4.51
C ALA A 44 -3.99 -18.80 3.74
N ARG A 45 -4.00 -18.86 2.40
CA ARG A 45 -3.90 -17.69 1.49
C ARG A 45 -4.78 -16.51 1.91
N ARG A 46 -6.04 -16.79 2.28
CA ARG A 46 -7.01 -15.77 2.71
C ARG A 46 -6.48 -14.91 3.87
N HIS A 47 -5.74 -15.51 4.79
CA HIS A 47 -5.16 -14.79 5.92
C HIS A 47 -4.04 -13.83 5.50
N LEU A 48 -3.28 -14.15 4.45
CA LEU A 48 -2.24 -13.25 3.93
C LEU A 48 -2.87 -11.98 3.34
N SER A 49 -3.95 -12.11 2.57
CA SER A 49 -4.71 -10.95 2.08
C SER A 49 -5.37 -10.17 3.22
N GLU A 50 -5.88 -10.86 4.25
CA GLU A 50 -6.49 -10.22 5.41
C GLU A 50 -5.46 -9.41 6.22
N LEU A 51 -4.21 -9.88 6.32
CA LEU A 51 -3.10 -9.15 6.95
C LEU A 51 -2.79 -7.85 6.21
N VAL A 52 -2.59 -7.93 4.90
CA VAL A 52 -2.35 -6.75 4.06
C VAL A 52 -3.51 -5.77 4.17
N ALA A 53 -4.76 -6.26 4.11
CA ALA A 53 -5.93 -5.42 4.27
C ALA A 53 -6.03 -4.79 5.67
N LYS A 54 -5.65 -5.52 6.73
CA LYS A 54 -5.65 -5.02 8.11
C LYS A 54 -4.68 -3.86 8.27
N PHE A 55 -3.43 -4.02 7.84
CA PHE A 55 -2.44 -2.95 7.96
C PHE A 55 -2.74 -1.78 7.01
N GLY A 56 -3.20 -2.08 5.78
CA GLY A 56 -3.65 -1.05 4.83
C GLY A 56 -4.80 -0.20 5.39
N ARG A 57 -5.77 -0.81 6.08
CA ARG A 57 -6.83 -0.07 6.77
C ARG A 57 -6.28 0.86 7.85
N THR A 58 -5.35 0.39 8.68
CA THR A 58 -4.72 1.24 9.71
C THR A 58 -4.03 2.45 9.10
N ILE A 59 -3.29 2.27 8.00
CA ILE A 59 -2.63 3.37 7.29
C ILE A 59 -3.65 4.39 6.79
N LEU A 60 -4.69 3.93 6.10
CA LEU A 60 -5.71 4.80 5.50
C LEU A 60 -6.52 5.52 6.57
N GLN A 61 -6.88 4.85 7.66
CA GLN A 61 -7.60 5.46 8.80
C GLN A 61 -6.75 6.52 9.53
N GLY A 62 -5.43 6.34 9.57
CA GLY A 62 -4.49 7.31 10.12
C GLY A 62 -4.22 8.52 9.20
N GLY A 63 -4.80 8.57 8.00
CA GLY A 63 -4.55 9.62 7.01
C GLY A 63 -3.29 9.42 6.16
N GLY A 64 -2.71 8.21 6.17
CA GLY A 64 -1.66 7.81 5.24
C GLY A 64 -2.19 7.46 3.86
N VAL A 65 -1.28 7.41 2.89
CA VAL A 65 -1.55 7.00 1.51
C VAL A 65 -0.78 5.72 1.23
N LEU A 66 -1.50 4.64 0.93
CA LEU A 66 -0.90 3.38 0.50
C LEU A 66 -0.47 3.51 -0.97
N THR A 67 0.81 3.29 -1.26
CA THR A 67 1.37 3.44 -2.63
C THR A 67 1.63 2.09 -3.29
N ASP A 68 1.97 1.07 -2.51
CA ASP A 68 2.16 -0.30 -2.97
C ASP A 68 1.81 -1.28 -1.85
N ALA A 69 1.25 -2.43 -2.20
CA ALA A 69 0.96 -3.49 -1.26
C ALA A 69 0.94 -4.84 -1.98
N GLY A 70 1.72 -5.78 -1.47
CA GLY A 70 1.93 -7.04 -2.16
C GLY A 70 2.39 -8.15 -1.25
N LEU A 71 2.12 -9.35 -1.72
CA LEU A 71 2.66 -10.59 -1.19
C LEU A 71 3.72 -11.08 -2.18
N PHE A 72 4.88 -11.45 -1.66
CA PHE A 72 6.06 -11.83 -2.42
C PHE A 72 6.22 -13.35 -2.44
N GLY A 73 6.84 -13.87 -3.50
CA GLY A 73 6.91 -15.32 -3.74
C GLY A 73 5.66 -15.90 -4.43
N VAL A 74 4.94 -15.08 -5.20
CA VAL A 74 3.82 -15.56 -6.03
C VAL A 74 4.36 -16.21 -7.29
N VAL A 75 4.03 -17.48 -7.48
CA VAL A 75 4.21 -18.17 -8.75
C VAL A 75 2.84 -18.36 -9.37
N ARG A 76 2.66 -17.94 -10.64
CA ARG A 76 1.47 -18.29 -11.40
C ARG A 76 1.60 -19.72 -11.88
N SER A 77 0.61 -20.55 -11.62
CA SER A 77 0.49 -21.84 -12.31
C SER A 77 0.29 -21.58 -13.79
N ASP A 78 1.12 -22.21 -14.62
CA ASP A 78 1.03 -22.24 -16.08
C ASP A 78 -0.21 -23.01 -16.57
N ILE A 79 -0.73 -23.94 -15.76
CA ILE A 79 -1.89 -24.78 -16.12
C ILE A 79 -3.22 -24.10 -15.77
N THR A 80 -3.35 -23.53 -14.57
CA THR A 80 -4.63 -22.97 -14.09
C THR A 80 -4.69 -21.44 -14.13
N GLY A 81 -3.55 -20.77 -14.34
CA GLY A 81 -3.43 -19.31 -14.23
C GLY A 81 -3.56 -18.79 -12.79
N GLU A 82 -3.76 -19.66 -11.80
CA GLU A 82 -3.92 -19.24 -10.41
C GLU A 82 -2.58 -18.81 -9.80
N ALA A 83 -2.64 -17.73 -9.02
CA ALA A 83 -1.53 -17.26 -8.20
C ALA A 83 -1.36 -18.16 -6.97
N THR A 84 -0.26 -18.90 -6.92
CA THR A 84 0.13 -19.74 -5.79
C THR A 84 1.24 -19.04 -5.00
N TYR A 85 1.04 -18.89 -3.69
CA TYR A 85 2.03 -18.27 -2.80
C TYR A 85 3.02 -19.31 -2.34
N VAL A 86 4.26 -19.20 -2.80
CA VAL A 86 5.34 -20.11 -2.43
C VAL A 86 6.12 -19.48 -1.27
N PRO A 87 6.12 -20.11 -0.07
CA PRO A 87 6.97 -19.68 1.02
C PRO A 87 8.43 -19.59 0.60
N GLN A 88 9.12 -18.56 1.08
CA GLN A 88 10.53 -18.37 0.80
C GLN A 88 11.38 -19.03 1.90
N PRO A 89 12.49 -19.70 1.55
CA PRO A 89 13.44 -20.19 2.53
C PRO A 89 14.09 -19.02 3.26
N LEU A 90 14.23 -19.14 4.58
CA LEU A 90 14.92 -18.17 5.41
C LEU A 90 16.42 -18.49 5.42
N ALA A 91 17.26 -17.46 5.32
CA ALA A 91 18.72 -17.61 5.38
C ALA A 91 19.17 -18.27 6.69
N VAL A 92 18.47 -17.98 7.79
CA VAL A 92 18.64 -18.64 9.08
C VAL A 92 17.28 -19.01 9.68
N PRO A 93 17.18 -20.09 10.47
CA PRO A 93 15.96 -20.45 11.16
C PRO A 93 15.58 -19.39 12.20
N ILE A 94 14.31 -19.00 12.22
CA ILE A 94 13.75 -18.09 13.24
C ILE A 94 12.98 -18.92 14.27
N LYS A 95 13.19 -18.66 15.57
CA LYS A 95 12.41 -19.27 16.65
C LYS A 95 11.31 -18.31 17.09
N LYS A 96 10.05 -18.75 17.06
CA LYS A 96 8.90 -18.00 17.60
C LYS A 96 7.94 -18.96 18.31
N GLY A 97 7.51 -18.61 19.51
CA GLY A 97 6.58 -19.43 20.30
C GLY A 97 7.06 -20.87 20.56
N GLY A 98 8.38 -21.06 20.71
CA GLY A 98 8.98 -22.39 20.89
C GLY A 98 9.14 -23.21 19.60
N GLN A 99 8.59 -22.76 18.47
CA GLN A 99 8.72 -23.42 17.18
C GLN A 99 9.86 -22.82 16.35
N ARG A 100 10.49 -23.67 15.52
CA ARG A 100 11.56 -23.28 14.59
C ARG A 100 10.97 -23.18 13.18
N HIS A 101 11.17 -22.03 12.54
CA HIS A 101 10.67 -21.74 11.20
C HIS A 101 11.82 -21.64 10.21
N LEU A 102 11.74 -22.43 9.13
CA LEU A 102 12.72 -22.44 8.04
C LEU A 102 12.23 -21.72 6.79
N HIS A 103 10.92 -21.46 6.71
CA HIS A 103 10.27 -20.79 5.60
C HIS A 103 9.30 -19.73 6.13
N ALA A 104 9.05 -18.70 5.34
CA ALA A 104 8.06 -17.66 5.62
C ALA A 104 7.38 -17.19 4.33
N HIS A 105 6.13 -16.74 4.42
CA HIS A 105 5.58 -15.85 3.41
C HIS A 105 6.08 -14.44 3.67
N LEU A 106 6.23 -13.66 2.60
CA LEU A 106 6.69 -12.28 2.69
C LEU A 106 5.57 -11.35 2.25
N ALA A 107 5.18 -10.43 3.12
CA ALA A 107 4.24 -9.35 2.80
C ALA A 107 4.96 -8.01 2.88
N LYS A 108 4.72 -7.14 1.91
CA LYS A 108 5.30 -5.80 1.87
C LYS A 108 4.21 -4.78 1.62
N MET A 109 4.38 -3.63 2.24
CA MET A 109 3.57 -2.46 1.94
C MET A 109 4.44 -1.21 1.95
N SER A 110 4.20 -0.33 0.98
CA SER A 110 4.81 0.99 0.91
C SER A 110 3.72 2.04 1.07
N PHE A 111 3.98 3.05 1.89
CA PHE A 111 2.99 4.07 2.20
C PHE A 111 3.64 5.39 2.62
N VAL A 112 2.99 6.49 2.26
CA VAL A 112 3.36 7.84 2.70
C VAL A 112 2.50 8.19 3.91
N SER A 113 3.10 8.51 5.04
CA SER A 113 2.32 8.87 6.23
C SER A 113 3.12 9.63 7.29
N SER A 114 2.47 10.02 8.37
CA SER A 114 3.12 10.62 9.53
C SER A 114 3.81 9.56 10.40
N PRO A 115 4.83 9.94 11.20
CA PRO A 115 5.46 9.03 12.16
C PRO A 115 4.49 8.43 13.19
N LYS A 116 3.39 9.13 13.50
CA LYS A 116 2.35 8.64 14.41
C LYS A 116 1.66 7.40 13.83
N VAL A 117 1.28 7.45 12.55
CA VAL A 117 0.65 6.32 11.86
C VAL A 117 1.62 5.15 11.72
N LEU A 118 2.90 5.41 11.47
CA LEU A 118 3.93 4.35 11.48
C LEU A 118 3.94 3.61 12.83
N ALA A 119 3.89 4.33 13.95
CA ALA A 119 3.86 3.73 15.28
C ALA A 119 2.60 2.87 15.50
N GLU A 120 1.44 3.33 15.03
CA GLU A 120 0.19 2.57 15.06
C GLU A 120 0.29 1.28 14.24
N VAL A 121 0.79 1.37 13.00
CA VAL A 121 1.03 0.19 12.14
C VAL A 121 1.98 -0.80 12.81
N GLN A 122 3.09 -0.33 13.38
CA GLN A 122 4.03 -1.19 14.11
C GLN A 122 3.38 -1.87 15.32
N ALA A 123 2.54 -1.16 16.07
CA ALA A 123 1.80 -1.74 17.20
C ALA A 123 0.85 -2.85 16.72
N VAL A 124 0.11 -2.61 15.63
CA VAL A 124 -0.79 -3.60 15.04
C VAL A 124 -0.02 -4.82 14.51
N MET A 125 1.14 -4.61 13.89
CA MET A 125 2.02 -5.70 13.43
C MET A 125 2.56 -6.53 14.59
N ARG A 126 3.05 -5.90 15.67
CA ARG A 126 3.56 -6.63 16.84
C ARG A 126 2.49 -7.44 17.56
N ALA A 127 1.25 -6.94 17.58
CA ALA A 127 0.11 -7.64 18.15
C ALA A 127 -0.39 -8.80 17.27
N GLU A 128 0.10 -8.94 16.03
CA GLU A 128 -0.35 -9.97 15.11
C GLU A 128 0.33 -11.32 15.42
N PRO A 129 -0.43 -12.33 15.88
CA PRO A 129 0.16 -13.60 16.27
C PRO A 129 0.80 -14.33 15.08
N LYS A 130 0.29 -14.14 13.86
CA LYS A 130 0.70 -14.87 12.65
C LYS A 130 2.02 -14.39 12.03
N LEU A 131 2.48 -13.19 12.39
CA LEU A 131 3.83 -12.72 12.08
C LEU A 131 4.87 -13.48 12.91
#